data_AF-A0A1I3TM28-F1
#
_entry.id   AF-A0A1I3TM28-F1
#
_cell.length_a   1.000
_cell.length_b   1.000
_cell.length_c   1.000
_cell.angle_alpha   90.00
_cell.angle_beta   90.00
_cell.angle_gamma   90.00
#
_symmetry.space_group_name_H-M   'P 1'
#
loop_
_entity.id
_entity.type
_entity.pdbx_description
1 polymer ?
#
loop_
_entity_poly.entity_id
_entity_poly.type
_entity_poly.pdbx_seq_one_letter_code
_entity_poly.pdbx_strand_id
1 'polypeptide(L)'
;MTEVVREPVLPARPGAAGGTLTVCPECGTRTALDLLRRDASGFCPQCDFPLFWADRGGAGAPPGDTDPGAVRRSPGVEGEVADVVVVCHGCGEHNGHARGPCVRCGGDLTPPPAPLLPPPPAPEPAPVVVEVPVPVPCTHPRTWVVALVSGLLGAGAAFVAAMLLLG
;
A
#
# COMPACT_ATOMS: atom_id res chain seq x y z
N MET A 1 62.19 22.51 -1.60
CA MET A 1 62.05 22.88 -0.17
C MET A 1 61.06 24.02 -0.15
N THR A 2 59.78 23.72 0.10
CA THR A 2 58.68 24.68 -0.04
C THR A 2 58.30 25.14 1.36
N GLU A 3 58.54 26.41 1.65
CA GLU A 3 58.34 27.03 2.95
C GLU A 3 56.85 27.36 3.11
N VAL A 4 56.18 26.69 4.05
CA VAL A 4 54.77 26.93 4.38
C VAL A 4 54.73 28.15 5.30
N VAL A 5 54.42 29.32 4.73
CA VAL A 5 54.16 30.54 5.49
C VAL A 5 52.87 30.33 6.30
N ARG A 6 52.99 30.20 7.62
CA ARG A 6 51.85 30.17 8.55
C ARG A 6 51.35 31.59 8.77
N GLU A 7 50.13 31.85 8.33
CA GLU A 7 49.43 33.10 8.60
C GLU A 7 49.14 33.22 10.11
N PRO A 8 49.36 34.39 10.72
CA PRO A 8 49.09 34.60 12.14
C PRO A 8 47.58 34.58 12.40
N VAL A 9 47.13 33.59 13.16
CA VAL A 9 45.76 33.52 13.68
C VAL A 9 45.56 34.70 14.63
N LEU A 10 44.81 35.71 14.21
CA LEU A 10 44.40 36.80 15.08
C LEU A 10 43.51 36.26 16.21
N PRO A 11 43.67 36.75 17.46
CA PRO A 11 42.78 36.38 18.54
C PRO A 11 41.36 36.87 18.25
N ALA A 12 40.38 35.98 18.45
CA ALA A 12 38.98 36.31 18.37
C ALA A 12 38.66 37.48 19.30
N ARG A 13 38.06 38.56 18.77
CA ARG A 13 37.50 39.64 19.59
C ARG A 13 36.42 39.05 20.52
N PRO A 14 36.41 39.39 21.82
CA PRO A 14 35.27 39.07 22.67
C PRO A 14 34.03 39.76 22.09
N GLY A 15 33.07 38.94 21.66
CA GLY A 15 31.85 39.35 20.99
C GLY A 15 30.93 40.18 21.89
N ALA A 16 30.28 41.15 21.26
CA ALA A 16 29.20 41.93 21.85
C ALA A 16 28.06 40.99 22.32
N ALA A 17 27.47 41.34 23.46
CA ALA A 17 26.48 40.58 24.20
C ALA A 17 25.11 40.49 23.49
N GLY A 18 25.01 39.68 22.43
CA GLY A 18 23.76 39.42 21.70
C GLY A 18 23.50 37.94 21.37
N GLY A 19 24.28 37.01 21.93
CA GLY A 19 24.15 35.58 21.62
C GLY A 19 22.95 34.93 22.31
N THR A 20 22.18 34.13 21.56
CA THR A 20 21.13 33.27 22.13
C THR A 20 21.76 31.97 22.62
N LEU A 21 21.51 31.61 23.88
CA LEU A 21 22.00 30.35 24.44
C LEU A 21 21.21 29.17 23.85
N THR A 22 21.90 28.24 23.21
CA THR A 22 21.31 27.03 22.60
C THR A 22 21.98 25.79 23.18
N VAL A 23 21.18 24.74 23.42
CA VAL A 23 21.67 23.45 23.92
C VAL A 23 21.85 22.51 22.74
N CYS A 24 23.03 21.90 22.62
CA CYS A 24 23.29 20.89 21.60
C CYS A 24 22.39 19.66 21.81
N PRO A 25 21.61 19.23 20.80
CA PRO A 25 20.73 18.07 20.93
C PRO A 25 21.50 16.75 21.02
N GLU A 26 22.69 16.68 20.43
CA GLU A 26 23.52 15.46 20.43
C GLU A 26 24.22 15.22 21.78
N CYS A 27 24.82 16.27 22.35
CA CYS A 27 25.73 16.10 23.49
C CYS A 27 25.42 16.99 24.71
N GLY A 28 24.35 17.79 24.65
CA GLY A 28 23.90 18.63 25.76
C GLY A 28 24.75 19.89 26.02
N THR A 29 25.83 20.11 25.27
CA THR A 29 26.70 21.28 25.45
C THR A 29 25.94 22.57 25.18
N ARG A 30 26.03 23.53 26.11
CA ARG A 30 25.38 24.85 25.98
C ARG A 30 26.33 25.83 25.30
N THR A 31 25.89 26.45 24.21
CA THR A 31 26.71 27.38 23.42
C THR A 31 25.91 28.65 23.14
N ALA A 32 26.54 29.81 23.30
CA ALA A 32 25.95 31.09 22.90
C ALA A 32 26.16 31.30 21.40
N LEU A 33 25.07 31.44 20.65
CA LEU A 33 25.08 31.61 19.20
C LEU A 33 24.66 33.03 18.83
N ASP A 34 25.47 33.71 18.02
CA ASP A 34 25.02 34.91 17.33
C ASP A 34 24.18 34.49 16.12
N LEU A 35 22.87 34.70 16.19
CA LEU A 35 21.93 34.27 15.14
C LEU A 35 22.00 35.12 13.88
N LEU A 36 22.60 36.30 13.97
CA LEU A 36 22.76 37.21 12.85
C LEU A 36 24.01 36.87 12.02
N ARG A 37 24.87 36.00 12.53
CA ARG A 37 26.07 35.53 11.84
C ARG A 37 26.00 34.04 11.56
N ARG A 38 26.34 33.66 10.33
CA ARG A 38 26.56 32.28 9.92
C ARG A 38 28.05 32.08 9.73
N ASP A 39 28.76 31.78 10.82
CA ASP A 39 30.17 31.44 10.79
C ASP A 39 30.42 30.13 11.56
N ALA A 40 31.69 29.70 11.64
CA ALA A 40 32.07 28.45 12.30
C ALA A 40 31.73 28.42 13.80
N SER A 41 31.41 29.55 14.44
CA SER A 41 30.89 29.57 15.81
C SER A 41 29.47 29.01 15.92
N GLY A 42 28.81 28.74 14.79
CA GLY A 42 27.50 28.08 14.67
C GLY A 42 27.50 26.58 14.97
N PHE A 43 28.65 25.98 15.24
CA PHE A 43 28.81 24.54 15.48
C PHE A 43 29.05 24.23 16.96
N CYS A 44 28.64 23.04 17.41
CA CYS A 44 28.91 22.59 18.76
C CYS A 44 30.41 22.33 18.93
N PRO A 45 31.09 22.94 19.92
CA PRO A 45 32.53 22.76 20.10
C PRO A 45 32.92 21.35 20.56
N GLN A 46 31.95 20.52 20.97
CA GLN A 46 32.20 19.18 21.51
C GLN A 46 31.99 18.06 20.47
N CYS A 47 31.03 18.20 19.56
CA CYS A 47 30.67 17.15 18.59
C CYS A 47 30.50 17.65 17.16
N ASP A 48 30.78 18.93 16.89
CA ASP A 48 30.65 19.57 15.58
C ASP A 48 29.23 19.52 15.00
N PHE A 49 28.22 19.37 15.86
CA PHE A 49 26.82 19.45 15.45
C PHE A 49 26.45 20.90 15.07
N PRO A 50 25.83 21.14 13.90
CA PRO A 50 25.39 22.47 13.47
C PRO A 50 24.20 22.98 14.30
N LEU A 51 24.47 23.84 15.28
CA LEU A 51 23.49 24.28 16.28
C LEU A 51 22.41 25.23 15.73
N PHE A 52 22.59 25.77 14.53
CA PHE A 52 21.57 26.55 13.85
C PHE A 52 20.40 25.70 13.32
N TRP A 53 20.53 24.36 13.30
CA TRP A 53 19.44 23.41 13.07
C TRP A 53 18.83 22.84 14.35
N ALA A 54 19.43 23.11 15.52
CA ALA A 54 18.84 22.69 16.78
C ALA A 54 17.51 23.45 16.96
N ASP A 55 16.39 22.72 16.89
CA ASP A 55 15.05 23.26 17.05
C ASP A 55 14.98 24.11 18.32
N ARG A 56 14.70 25.40 18.14
CA ARG A 56 14.49 26.32 19.26
C ARG A 56 13.10 26.11 19.81
N GLY A 57 12.92 25.01 20.54
CA GLY A 57 11.71 24.76 21.31
C GLY A 57 11.47 25.89 22.31
N GLY A 58 10.63 26.85 21.93
CA GLY A 58 9.89 27.70 22.88
C GLY A 58 10.32 29.16 23.00
N ALA A 59 9.91 29.99 22.04
CA ALA A 59 9.34 31.32 22.33
C ALA A 59 8.57 31.83 21.11
N GLY A 60 7.30 31.44 20.98
CA GLY A 60 6.34 32.15 20.12
C GLY A 60 6.06 31.57 18.73
N ALA A 61 5.96 30.24 18.57
CA ALA A 61 5.11 29.71 17.50
C ALA A 61 3.65 29.81 18.01
N PRO A 62 2.79 30.68 17.45
CA PRO A 62 1.37 30.66 17.80
C PRO A 62 0.79 29.28 17.46
N PRO A 63 -0.03 28.68 18.33
CA PRO A 63 -0.67 27.41 18.02
C PRO A 63 -1.70 27.64 16.92
N GLY A 64 -1.41 27.15 15.73
CA GLY A 64 -2.42 26.93 14.69
C GLY A 64 -2.67 28.06 13.70
N ASP A 65 -1.64 28.55 13.02
CA ASP A 65 -1.85 29.05 11.65
C ASP A 65 -1.63 27.86 10.69
N THR A 66 -2.70 27.09 10.49
CA THR A 66 -2.89 26.39 9.22
C THR A 66 -3.23 27.45 8.17
N ASP A 67 -2.27 28.31 7.83
CA ASP A 67 -2.39 29.20 6.69
C ASP A 67 -2.27 28.31 5.43
N PRO A 68 -3.35 28.07 4.66
CA PRO A 68 -3.24 27.37 3.38
C PRO A 68 -2.33 28.13 2.39
N GLY A 69 -2.00 29.39 2.67
CA GLY A 69 -0.97 30.18 1.98
C GLY A 69 0.47 29.78 2.30
N ALA A 70 0.76 29.15 3.43
CA ALA A 70 2.09 28.63 3.76
C ALA A 70 2.44 27.41 2.88
N VAL A 71 1.46 26.60 2.50
CA VAL A 71 1.63 25.52 1.52
C VAL A 71 1.97 26.09 0.13
N ARG A 72 1.41 27.25 -0.23
CA ARG A 72 1.71 27.96 -1.49
C ARG A 72 3.06 28.69 -1.50
N ARG A 73 3.73 28.84 -0.37
CA ARG A 73 5.08 29.44 -0.24
C ARG A 73 6.15 28.41 0.13
N SER A 74 5.84 27.12 0.00
CA SER A 74 6.89 26.13 -0.13
C SER A 74 7.73 26.50 -1.35
N PRO A 75 9.07 26.51 -1.27
CA PRO A 75 9.92 26.68 -2.44
C PRO A 75 9.53 25.60 -3.46
N GLY A 76 8.91 26.01 -4.56
CA GLY A 76 8.54 25.21 -5.71
C GLY A 76 8.43 23.70 -5.51
N VAL A 77 7.22 23.22 -5.24
CA VAL A 77 6.79 21.87 -5.67
C VAL A 77 6.75 21.73 -7.22
N GLU A 78 7.22 22.74 -7.95
CA GLU A 78 7.61 22.61 -9.36
C GLU A 78 8.93 21.81 -9.55
N GLY A 79 9.59 21.40 -8.47
CA GLY A 79 10.81 20.57 -8.48
C GLY A 79 10.60 19.09 -8.14
N GLU A 80 9.38 18.61 -7.92
CA GLU A 80 9.12 17.17 -7.65
C GLU A 80 8.96 16.36 -8.95
N VAL A 81 9.73 16.68 -9.99
CA VAL A 81 10.13 15.61 -10.89
C VAL A 81 11.23 14.91 -10.14
N ALA A 82 10.88 13.85 -9.39
CA ALA A 82 11.90 12.94 -8.89
C ALA A 82 12.84 12.66 -10.06
N ASP A 83 14.11 13.04 -9.93
CA ASP A 83 15.14 12.68 -10.91
C ASP A 83 15.25 11.16 -10.85
N VAL A 84 14.37 10.48 -11.58
CA VAL A 84 14.34 9.03 -11.66
C VAL A 84 15.55 8.66 -12.51
N VAL A 85 16.56 8.15 -11.83
CA VAL A 85 17.77 7.64 -12.48
C VAL A 85 17.44 6.32 -13.17
N VAL A 86 17.71 6.24 -14.47
CA VAL A 86 17.54 5.03 -15.29
C VAL A 86 18.91 4.39 -15.53
N VAL A 87 19.02 3.10 -15.24
CA VAL A 87 20.27 2.35 -15.46
C VAL A 87 20.29 1.75 -16.86
N CYS A 88 21.32 2.05 -17.65
CA CYS A 88 21.48 1.51 -19.00
C CYS A 88 21.69 -0.01 -18.97
N HIS A 89 20.84 -0.76 -19.67
CA HIS A 89 20.91 -2.23 -19.74
C HIS A 89 22.14 -2.77 -20.47
N GLY A 90 22.80 -1.96 -21.31
CA GLY A 90 23.99 -2.36 -22.07
C GLY A 90 25.30 -2.20 -21.30
N CYS A 91 25.48 -1.11 -20.54
CA CYS A 91 26.75 -0.79 -19.88
C CYS A 91 26.65 -0.44 -18.39
N GLY A 92 25.45 -0.38 -17.80
CA GLY A 92 25.23 -0.09 -16.38
C GLY A 92 25.34 1.38 -15.96
N GLU A 93 25.44 2.31 -16.93
CA GLU A 93 25.56 3.75 -16.63
C GLU A 93 24.24 4.34 -16.12
N HIS A 94 24.32 5.26 -15.15
CA HIS A 94 23.17 5.94 -14.57
C HIS A 94 22.83 7.18 -15.41
N ASN A 95 21.63 7.22 -15.99
CA ASN A 95 21.18 8.29 -16.86
C ASN A 95 20.01 9.04 -16.20
N GLY A 96 19.91 10.35 -16.41
CA GLY A 96 18.73 11.12 -16.01
C GLY A 96 17.51 10.73 -16.85
N HIS A 97 16.30 11.01 -16.36
CA HIS A 97 15.02 10.64 -16.99
C HIS A 97 14.75 11.36 -18.34
N ALA A 98 15.69 12.17 -18.84
CA ALA A 98 15.57 12.82 -20.14
C ALA A 98 15.58 11.76 -21.25
N ARG A 99 14.49 11.73 -22.05
CA ARG A 99 14.31 10.83 -23.19
C ARG A 99 15.50 10.95 -24.15
N GLY A 100 16.35 9.93 -24.19
CA GLY A 100 17.54 9.92 -25.04
C GLY A 100 18.34 8.62 -24.89
N PRO A 101 19.33 8.41 -25.76
CA PRO A 101 20.24 7.26 -25.66
C PRO A 101 21.17 7.41 -24.45
N CYS A 102 21.76 6.30 -24.02
CA CYS A 102 22.76 6.27 -22.96
C CYS A 102 23.92 7.22 -23.25
N VAL A 103 24.25 8.10 -22.30
CA VAL A 103 25.31 9.10 -22.45
C VAL A 103 26.71 8.50 -22.66
N ARG A 104 26.89 7.22 -22.32
CA ARG A 104 28.17 6.52 -22.41
C ARG A 104 28.31 5.64 -23.64
N CYS A 105 27.33 4.78 -23.91
CA CYS A 105 27.42 3.79 -24.99
C CYS A 105 26.48 4.07 -26.16
N GLY A 106 25.60 5.07 -26.06
CA GLY A 106 24.60 5.38 -27.09
C GLY A 106 23.44 4.38 -27.21
N GLY A 107 23.38 3.36 -26.35
CA GLY A 107 22.31 2.36 -26.35
C GLY A 107 20.96 2.92 -25.88
N ASP A 108 19.85 2.28 -26.28
CA ASP A 108 18.51 2.64 -25.83
C ASP A 108 18.35 2.42 -24.32
N LEU A 109 17.73 3.38 -23.64
CA LEU A 109 17.41 3.30 -22.21
C LEU A 109 16.02 2.68 -21.97
N THR A 110 15.23 2.49 -23.02
CA THR A 110 13.93 1.83 -22.96
C THR A 110 14.16 0.33 -22.88
N PRO A 111 13.72 -0.36 -21.81
CA PRO A 111 13.80 -1.81 -21.75
C PRO A 111 12.97 -2.40 -22.91
N PRO A 112 13.39 -3.55 -23.46
CA PRO A 112 12.57 -4.25 -24.44
C PRO A 112 11.19 -4.54 -23.85
N PRO A 113 10.12 -4.52 -24.66
CA PRO A 113 8.78 -4.81 -24.18
C PRO A 113 8.75 -6.18 -23.51
N ALA A 114 8.03 -6.29 -22.40
CA ALA A 114 7.88 -7.55 -21.70
C ALA A 114 7.32 -8.63 -22.65
N PRO A 115 7.78 -9.89 -22.55
CA PRO A 115 7.21 -10.98 -23.33
C PRO A 115 5.69 -11.05 -23.13
N LEU A 116 4.95 -11.29 -24.22
CA LEU A 116 3.51 -11.52 -24.13
C LEU A 116 3.26 -12.79 -23.32
N LEU A 117 2.44 -12.68 -22.27
CA LEU A 117 1.96 -13.85 -21.54
C LEU A 117 1.04 -14.66 -22.47
N PRO A 118 1.08 -16.00 -22.40
CA PRO A 118 0.09 -16.83 -23.08
C PRO A 118 -1.32 -16.47 -22.58
N PRO A 119 -2.35 -16.58 -23.44
CA PRO A 119 -3.73 -16.34 -23.02
C PRO A 119 -4.10 -17.28 -21.87
N PRO A 120 -4.93 -16.84 -20.92
CA PRO A 120 -5.41 -17.72 -19.86
C PRO A 120 -6.15 -18.91 -20.48
N PRO A 121 -6.13 -20.09 -19.83
CA PRO A 121 -6.89 -21.24 -20.29
C PRO A 121 -8.40 -20.90 -20.37
N ALA A 122 -9.07 -21.50 -21.35
CA ALA A 122 -10.52 -21.32 -21.50
C ALA A 122 -11.26 -21.80 -20.24
N PRO A 123 -12.39 -21.17 -19.87
CA PRO A 123 -13.21 -21.62 -18.74
C PRO A 123 -13.65 -23.08 -18.96
N GLU A 124 -13.56 -23.90 -17.92
CA GLU A 124 -14.14 -25.24 -17.94
C GLU A 124 -15.67 -25.17 -18.10
N PRO A 125 -16.30 -26.11 -18.83
CA PRO A 125 -17.75 -26.14 -18.95
C PRO A 125 -18.40 -26.34 -17.58
N ALA A 126 -19.43 -25.54 -17.28
CA ALA A 126 -20.20 -25.67 -16.05
C ALA A 126 -20.87 -27.07 -15.96
N PRO A 127 -20.95 -27.66 -14.76
CA PRO A 127 -21.62 -28.94 -14.57
C PRO A 127 -23.10 -28.82 -14.98
N VAL A 128 -23.53 -29.68 -15.89
CA VAL A 128 -24.94 -29.84 -16.24
C VAL A 128 -25.66 -30.42 -15.03
N VAL A 129 -26.57 -29.64 -14.44
CA VAL A 129 -27.45 -30.12 -13.37
C VAL A 129 -28.44 -31.11 -13.99
N VAL A 130 -28.23 -32.40 -13.74
CA VAL A 130 -29.21 -33.44 -14.09
C VAL A 130 -30.33 -33.37 -13.06
N GLU A 131 -31.51 -32.91 -13.48
CA GLU A 131 -32.71 -32.98 -12.66
C GLU A 131 -33.07 -34.46 -12.43
N VAL A 132 -32.91 -34.94 -11.20
CA VAL A 132 -33.38 -36.26 -10.81
C VAL A 132 -34.91 -36.22 -10.70
N PRO A 133 -35.65 -37.07 -11.42
CA PRO A 133 -37.11 -37.10 -11.31
C PRO A 133 -37.52 -37.45 -9.88
N VAL A 134 -38.31 -36.57 -9.26
CA VAL A 134 -38.87 -36.79 -7.92
C VAL A 134 -39.85 -37.98 -8.00
N PRO A 135 -39.75 -38.98 -7.11
CA PRO A 135 -40.69 -40.10 -7.10
C PRO A 135 -42.11 -39.59 -6.81
N VAL A 136 -43.01 -39.79 -7.76
CA VAL A 136 -44.43 -39.47 -7.59
C VAL A 136 -45.07 -40.53 -6.68
N PRO A 137 -45.69 -40.16 -5.56
CA PRO A 137 -46.37 -41.13 -4.70
C PRO A 137 -47.53 -41.78 -5.44
N CYS A 138 -47.56 -43.11 -5.47
CA CYS A 138 -48.67 -43.87 -6.05
C CYS A 138 -49.93 -43.67 -5.19
N THR A 139 -50.99 -43.09 -5.74
CA THR A 139 -52.28 -42.86 -5.07
C THR A 139 -53.26 -44.03 -5.15
N HIS A 140 -52.79 -45.23 -5.53
CA HIS A 140 -53.67 -46.39 -5.65
C HIS A 140 -54.01 -46.99 -4.27
N PRO A 141 -55.25 -47.48 -4.06
CA PRO A 141 -55.58 -48.24 -2.87
C PRO A 141 -54.68 -49.48 -2.77
N ARG A 142 -54.33 -49.88 -1.55
CA ARG A 142 -53.55 -51.11 -1.35
C ARG A 142 -54.32 -52.29 -1.94
N THR A 143 -53.68 -53.11 -2.75
CA THR A 143 -54.31 -54.23 -3.49
C THR A 143 -55.07 -55.19 -2.58
N TRP A 144 -54.61 -55.39 -1.33
CA TRP A 144 -55.32 -56.20 -0.34
C TRP A 144 -56.69 -55.63 0.06
N VAL A 145 -56.85 -54.30 0.07
CA VAL A 145 -58.14 -53.64 0.35
C VAL A 145 -59.13 -53.97 -0.76
N VAL A 146 -58.68 -53.88 -2.02
CA VAL A 146 -59.49 -54.24 -3.20
C VAL A 146 -59.90 -55.71 -3.16
N ALA A 147 -58.98 -56.61 -2.83
CA ALA A 147 -59.26 -58.04 -2.69
C ALA A 147 -60.27 -58.33 -1.56
N LEU A 148 -60.12 -57.69 -0.41
CA LEU A 148 -61.01 -57.86 0.75
C LEU A 148 -62.44 -57.38 0.41
N VAL A 149 -62.59 -56.18 -0.16
CA VAL A 149 -63.89 -55.63 -0.57
C VAL A 149 -64.55 -56.54 -1.61
N SER A 150 -63.80 -56.99 -2.62
CA SER A 150 -64.32 -57.89 -3.66
C SER A 150 -64.77 -59.23 -3.08
N GLY A 151 -64.00 -59.78 -2.13
CA GLY A 151 -64.34 -61.02 -1.43
C GLY A 151 -65.62 -60.89 -0.58
N LEU A 152 -65.77 -59.79 0.17
CA LEU A 152 -66.97 -59.53 0.96
C LEU A 152 -68.22 -59.39 0.08
N LEU A 153 -68.10 -58.65 -1.03
CA LEU A 153 -69.20 -58.50 -1.99
C LEU A 153 -69.59 -59.85 -2.61
N GLY A 154 -68.60 -60.65 -3.01
CA GLY A 154 -68.83 -62.00 -3.56
C GLY A 154 -69.50 -62.94 -2.56
N ALA A 155 -69.02 -62.98 -1.31
CA ALA A 155 -69.60 -63.79 -0.25
C ALA A 155 -71.03 -63.36 0.09
N GLY A 156 -71.29 -62.06 0.17
CA GLY A 156 -72.62 -61.52 0.40
C GLY A 156 -73.60 -61.88 -0.72
N ALA A 157 -73.19 -61.74 -1.98
CA ALA A 157 -74.01 -62.12 -3.13
C ALA A 157 -74.34 -63.63 -3.13
N ALA A 158 -73.35 -64.48 -2.85
CA ALA A 158 -73.54 -65.93 -2.75
C ALA A 158 -74.50 -66.30 -1.60
N PHE A 159 -74.39 -65.64 -0.45
CA PHE A 159 -75.27 -65.86 0.69
C PHE A 159 -76.73 -65.49 0.37
N VAL A 160 -76.96 -64.32 -0.24
CA VAL A 160 -78.31 -63.89 -0.66
C VAL A 160 -78.89 -64.87 -1.69
N ALA A 161 -78.11 -65.30 -2.67
CA ALA A 161 -78.55 -66.27 -3.67
C ALA A 161 -78.93 -67.62 -3.02
N ALA A 162 -78.14 -68.10 -2.06
CA ALA A 162 -78.47 -69.33 -1.32
C ALA A 162 -79.77 -69.18 -0.53
N MET A 163 -79.98 -68.08 0.20
CA MET A 163 -81.23 -67.83 0.92
C MET A 163 -82.46 -67.82 0.01
N LEU A 164 -82.34 -67.25 -1.20
CA LEU A 164 -83.42 -67.24 -2.19
C LEU A 164 -83.72 -68.61 -2.81
N LEU A 165 -82.76 -69.53 -2.84
CA LEU A 165 -82.95 -70.89 -3.37
C LEU A 165 -83.51 -71.87 -2.33
N LEU A 166 -83.29 -71.58 -1.03
CA LEU A 166 -83.72 -72.43 0.08
C LEU A 166 -85.05 -72.00 0.72
N GLY A 167 -85.54 -70.79 0.46
CA GLY A 167 -86.82 -70.27 0.96
C GLY A 167 -87.94 -70.42 -0.06
#